data_AF-A0A968HLD2-F1
#
_entry.id   AF-A0A968HLD2-F1
#
_cell.length_a   1.000
_cell.length_b   1.000
_cell.length_c   1.000
_cell.angle_alpha   90.00
_cell.angle_beta   90.00
_cell.angle_gamma   90.00
#
_symmetry.space_group_name_H-M   'P 1'
#
loop_
_entity.id
_entity.type
_entity.pdbx_description
1 polymer ?
#
loop_
_entity_poly.entity_id
_entity_poly.type
_entity_poly.pdbx_seq_one_letter_code
_entity_poly.pdbx_strand_id
1 'polypeptide(L)'
;MVSGCEPGDADGDQPTPPELPYRYSTQHLEVHSDVPRCAGDLVRWEGFIEYVEDYLGVEMPAVFDLFVWDTPSFDSQTYCGGDFGGCLRRKQRISYSSLPAVEHELVHAITADLPNKDAFLSEGLAEASRT
;
A
#
# COMPACT_ATOMS: atom_id res chain seq x y z
N MET A 1 -35.15 -10.83 2.58
CA MET A 1 -34.63 -10.26 1.33
C MET A 1 -33.18 -9.89 1.61
N VAL A 2 -32.24 -10.66 1.07
CA VAL A 2 -30.81 -10.44 1.27
C VAL A 2 -30.41 -9.37 0.27
N SER A 3 -30.07 -8.18 0.77
CA SER A 3 -29.62 -7.07 -0.08
C SER A 3 -28.25 -7.42 -0.63
N GLY A 4 -28.10 -7.32 -1.96
CA GLY A 4 -26.94 -7.75 -2.71
C GLY A 4 -25.64 -7.11 -2.23
N CYS A 5 -24.61 -7.94 -2.16
CA CYS A 5 -23.23 -7.51 -2.14
C CYS A 5 -22.77 -7.28 -3.58
N GLU A 6 -21.84 -6.33 -3.72
CA GLU A 6 -21.02 -6.00 -4.90
C GLU A 6 -21.52 -4.87 -5.82
N PRO A 7 -20.57 -4.18 -6.50
CA PRO A 7 -19.34 -3.60 -5.95
C PRO A 7 -19.15 -2.16 -6.45
N GLY A 8 -18.25 -1.40 -5.84
CA GLY A 8 -17.96 -0.05 -6.32
C GLY A 8 -16.63 0.44 -5.81
N ASP A 9 -15.54 -0.15 -6.30
CA ASP A 9 -14.31 0.62 -6.47
C ASP A 9 -14.72 1.83 -7.33
N ALA A 10 -14.80 3.00 -6.71
CA ALA A 10 -15.08 4.22 -7.45
C ALA A 10 -13.92 4.44 -8.42
N ASP A 11 -14.12 4.01 -9.67
CA ASP A 11 -13.33 4.35 -10.86
C ASP A 11 -13.54 5.85 -11.15
N GLY A 12 -13.09 6.70 -10.23
CA GLY A 12 -12.72 8.07 -10.56
C GLY A 12 -11.51 8.04 -11.47
N ASP A 13 -11.37 9.09 -12.29
CA ASP A 13 -10.18 9.33 -13.12
C ASP A 13 -8.93 9.22 -12.23
N GLN A 14 -8.17 8.14 -12.38
CA GLN A 14 -7.06 7.87 -11.47
C GLN A 14 -5.93 8.84 -11.79
N PRO A 15 -5.36 9.52 -10.79
CA PRO A 15 -4.30 10.48 -11.04
C PRO A 15 -3.11 9.75 -11.66
N THR A 16 -2.43 10.46 -12.56
CA THR A 16 -1.12 9.99 -13.04
C THR A 16 -0.17 9.91 -11.84
N PRO A 17 0.56 8.80 -11.65
CA PRO A 17 1.53 8.70 -10.56
C PRO A 17 2.55 9.83 -10.62
N PRO A 18 2.96 10.40 -9.48
CA PRO A 18 3.94 11.47 -9.46
C PRO A 18 5.33 10.95 -9.82
N GLU A 19 6.22 11.85 -10.23
CA GLU A 19 7.65 11.54 -10.28
C GLU A 19 8.31 12.03 -8.99
N LEU A 20 8.74 11.09 -8.14
CA LEU A 20 9.54 11.39 -6.96
C LEU A 20 11.05 11.27 -7.27
N PRO A 21 11.90 12.09 -6.63
CA PRO A 21 13.31 12.25 -7.01
C PRO A 21 14.19 11.01 -6.72
N TYR A 22 13.78 10.13 -5.81
CA TYR A 22 14.57 8.94 -5.43
C TYR A 22 13.82 7.67 -5.78
N ARG A 23 14.55 6.70 -6.33
CA ARG A 23 14.01 5.40 -6.73
C ARG A 23 14.91 4.26 -6.24
N TYR A 24 14.29 3.21 -5.73
CA TYR A 24 14.95 2.00 -5.24
C TYR A 24 14.14 0.78 -5.64
N SER A 25 14.82 -0.34 -5.86
CA SER A 25 14.16 -1.60 -6.20
C SER A 25 14.57 -2.67 -5.20
N THR A 26 13.61 -3.49 -4.79
CA THR A 26 13.78 -4.62 -3.88
C THR A 26 13.15 -5.88 -4.50
N GLN A 27 12.95 -6.95 -3.72
CA GLN A 27 12.27 -8.14 -4.23
C GLN A 27 10.79 -7.87 -4.48
N HIS A 28 10.11 -7.14 -3.58
CA HIS A 28 8.67 -6.94 -3.64
C HIS A 28 8.25 -5.53 -4.06
N LEU A 29 9.16 -4.55 -4.04
CA LEU A 29 8.82 -3.14 -4.21
C LEU A 29 9.68 -2.43 -5.26
N GLU A 30 9.03 -1.55 -6.02
CA GLU A 30 9.64 -0.40 -6.67
C GLU A 30 9.32 0.85 -5.83
N VAL A 31 10.28 1.30 -5.03
CA VAL A 31 10.10 2.41 -4.09
C VAL A 31 10.42 3.75 -4.77
N HIS A 32 9.47 4.67 -4.73
CA HIS A 32 9.60 6.06 -5.14
C HIS A 32 9.50 6.94 -3.90
N SER A 33 10.48 7.82 -3.66
CA SER A 33 10.51 8.63 -2.42
C SER A 33 10.88 10.09 -2.65
N ASP A 34 10.27 10.97 -1.85
CA ASP A 34 10.56 12.41 -1.81
C ASP A 34 11.90 12.75 -1.13
N VAL A 35 12.43 11.84 -0.32
CA VAL A 35 13.72 11.96 0.38
C VAL A 35 14.64 10.77 0.12
N PRO A 36 15.97 10.91 0.29
CA PRO A 36 16.88 9.77 0.20
C PRO A 36 16.57 8.72 1.27
N ARG A 37 16.50 7.45 0.88
CA ARG A 37 16.42 6.28 1.78
C ARG A 37 17.78 5.65 2.01
N CYS A 38 17.97 5.15 3.22
CA CYS A 38 19.11 4.30 3.53
C CYS A 38 18.77 2.82 3.29
N ALA A 39 19.80 1.97 3.19
CA ALA A 39 19.60 0.54 3.02
C ALA A 39 18.78 -0.09 4.18
N GLY A 40 18.86 0.48 5.38
CA GLY A 40 18.09 0.02 6.54
C GLY A 40 16.58 0.18 6.39
N ASP A 41 16.12 1.26 5.71
CA ASP A 41 14.69 1.48 5.47
C ASP A 41 14.14 0.42 4.52
N LEU A 42 14.87 0.14 3.44
CA LEU A 42 14.49 -0.86 2.44
C LEU A 42 14.49 -2.27 3.04
N VAL A 43 15.51 -2.61 3.83
CA VAL A 43 15.58 -3.90 4.55
C VAL A 43 14.43 -4.04 5.54
N ARG A 44 14.04 -2.96 6.23
CA ARG A 44 12.90 -2.99 7.16
C ARG A 44 11.60 -3.32 6.43
N TRP A 45 11.32 -2.67 5.30
CA TRP A 45 10.07 -2.88 4.57
C TRP A 45 10.00 -4.27 3.93
N GLU A 46 11.10 -4.77 3.36
CA GLU A 46 11.17 -6.15 2.86
C GLU A 46 10.99 -7.16 3.99
N GLY A 47 11.70 -7.00 5.11
CA GLY A 47 11.56 -7.90 6.25
C GLY A 47 10.15 -7.86 6.86
N PHE A 48 9.47 -6.72 6.80
CA PHE A 48 8.07 -6.62 7.21
C PHE A 48 7.14 -7.37 6.26
N ILE A 49 7.36 -7.27 4.94
CA ILE A 49 6.61 -8.04 3.94
C ILE A 49 6.77 -9.54 4.22
N GLU A 50 8.01 -10.02 4.33
CA GLU A 50 8.31 -11.44 4.62
C GLU A 50 7.65 -11.91 5.93
N TYR A 51 7.65 -11.07 6.97
CA TYR A 51 6.96 -11.38 8.22
C TYR A 51 5.45 -11.54 8.04
N VAL A 52 4.79 -10.61 7.35
CA VAL A 52 3.33 -10.66 7.15
C VAL A 52 2.94 -11.82 6.24
N GLU A 53 3.74 -12.11 5.21
CA GLU A 53 3.58 -13.27 4.35
C GLU A 53 3.59 -14.58 5.15
N ASP A 54 4.60 -14.76 6.02
CA ASP A 54 4.70 -15.92 6.92
C ASP A 54 3.54 -15.98 7.92
N TYR A 55 3.22 -14.85 8.55
CA TYR A 55 2.18 -14.75 9.57
C TYR A 55 0.78 -15.09 9.02
N LEU A 56 0.45 -14.63 7.82
CA LEU A 56 -0.85 -14.86 7.18
C LEU A 56 -0.87 -16.09 6.28
N GLY A 57 0.29 -16.66 5.95
CA GLY A 57 0.43 -17.79 5.03
C GLY A 57 0.04 -17.43 3.60
N VAL A 58 0.40 -16.22 3.15
CA VAL A 58 0.14 -15.70 1.80
C VAL A 58 1.42 -15.11 1.22
N GLU A 59 1.47 -14.93 -0.10
CA GLU A 59 2.57 -14.27 -0.79
C GLU A 59 2.05 -13.01 -1.49
N MET A 60 2.91 -12.00 -1.59
CA MET A 60 2.65 -10.78 -2.32
C MET A 60 2.47 -11.12 -3.80
N PRO A 61 1.34 -10.75 -4.42
CA PRO A 61 0.95 -11.33 -5.71
C PRO A 61 1.78 -10.82 -6.90
N ALA A 62 2.51 -9.72 -6.70
CA ALA A 62 3.38 -9.10 -7.70
C ALA A 62 4.30 -8.07 -7.01
N VAL A 63 5.26 -7.54 -7.76
CA VAL A 63 5.96 -6.31 -7.38
C VAL A 63 4.97 -5.14 -7.42
N PHE A 64 4.99 -4.28 -6.39
CA PHE A 64 4.18 -3.05 -6.32
C PHE A 64 5.07 -1.81 -6.34
N ASP A 65 4.56 -0.73 -6.95
CA ASP A 65 5.14 0.59 -6.77
C ASP A 65 4.72 1.16 -5.42
N LEU A 66 5.68 1.51 -4.57
CA LEU A 66 5.45 2.21 -3.31
C LEU A 66 5.90 3.67 -3.45
N PHE A 67 4.96 4.59 -3.48
CA PHE A 67 5.22 6.02 -3.38
C PHE A 67 5.14 6.44 -1.92
N VAL A 68 6.27 6.85 -1.36
CA VAL A 68 6.39 7.20 0.06
C VAL A 68 6.88 8.63 0.26
N TRP A 69 6.12 9.38 1.07
CA TRP A 69 6.44 10.74 1.47
C TRP A 69 6.78 10.83 2.95
N ASP A 70 7.95 11.41 3.24
CA ASP A 70 8.34 11.81 4.60
C ASP A 70 7.89 13.22 4.93
N THR A 71 7.79 14.06 3.90
CA THR A 71 7.42 15.45 4.06
C THR A 71 5.89 15.62 4.06
N PRO A 72 5.36 16.72 4.63
CA PRO A 72 3.93 17.04 4.56
C PRO A 72 3.40 17.35 3.14
N SER A 73 4.17 17.04 2.08
CA SER A 73 3.80 17.27 0.69
C SER A 73 2.93 16.17 0.10
N PHE A 74 2.64 15.11 0.87
CA PHE A 74 1.73 14.06 0.44
C PHE A 74 0.31 14.60 0.23
N ASP A 75 -0.15 14.57 -1.02
CA ASP A 75 -1.50 14.97 -1.41
C ASP A 75 -2.43 13.75 -1.44
N SER A 76 -2.88 13.33 -0.26
CA SER A 76 -3.80 12.18 -0.13
C SER A 76 -5.13 12.42 -0.84
N GLN A 77 -5.58 13.66 -0.95
CA GLN A 77 -6.83 13.98 -1.63
C GLN A 77 -6.74 13.63 -3.12
N THR A 78 -5.64 13.98 -3.76
CA THR A 78 -5.37 13.62 -5.16
C THR A 78 -5.17 12.12 -5.31
N TYR A 79 -4.22 11.52 -4.57
CA TYR A 79 -3.80 10.13 -4.81
C TYR A 79 -4.73 9.09 -4.23
N CYS A 80 -5.40 9.38 -3.12
CA CYS A 80 -6.28 8.46 -2.39
C CYS A 80 -7.76 8.85 -2.46
N GLY A 81 -8.10 10.06 -2.90
CA GLY A 81 -9.49 10.53 -2.97
C GLY A 81 -10.07 10.95 -1.61
N GLY A 82 -9.22 11.12 -0.58
CA GLY A 82 -9.63 11.55 0.76
C GLY A 82 -8.45 11.85 1.69
N ASP A 83 -8.77 12.25 2.92
CA ASP A 83 -7.79 12.57 3.97
C ASP A 83 -7.37 11.28 4.71
N PHE A 84 -6.43 10.54 4.12
CA PHE A 84 -5.93 9.26 4.61
C PHE A 84 -4.40 9.29 4.72
N GLY A 85 -3.84 8.50 5.64
CA GLY A 85 -2.39 8.33 5.77
C GLY A 85 -1.73 7.61 4.59
N GLY A 86 -2.53 6.87 3.81
CA GLY A 86 -2.13 6.14 2.62
C GLY A 86 -3.33 5.51 1.93
N CYS A 87 -3.08 4.82 0.82
CA CYS A 87 -4.04 3.97 0.13
C CYS A 87 -3.37 3.03 -0.88
N LEU A 88 -4.09 1.96 -1.24
CA LEU A 88 -3.73 1.05 -2.31
C LEU A 88 -4.63 1.21 -3.55
N ARG A 89 -4.01 1.44 -4.71
CA ARG A 89 -4.64 1.35 -6.04
C ARG A 89 -4.40 -0.04 -6.64
N ARG A 90 -5.21 -1.02 -6.24
CA ARG A 90 -5.05 -2.46 -6.59
C ARG A 90 -4.85 -2.73 -8.08
N LYS A 91 -5.69 -2.15 -8.95
CA LYS A 91 -5.60 -2.35 -10.42
C LYS A 91 -4.27 -1.88 -11.02
N GLN A 92 -3.68 -0.83 -10.44
CA GLN A 92 -2.41 -0.25 -10.90
C GLN A 92 -1.20 -0.87 -10.19
N ARG A 93 -1.43 -1.61 -9.09
CA ARG A 93 -0.39 -2.10 -8.18
C ARG A 93 0.46 -0.98 -7.58
N ILE A 94 -0.21 0.11 -7.21
CA ILE A 94 0.43 1.29 -6.63
C ILE A 94 -0.06 1.49 -5.20
N SER A 95 0.87 1.60 -4.26
CA SER A 95 0.63 2.09 -2.90
C SER A 95 1.11 3.53 -2.80
N TYR A 96 0.26 4.41 -2.29
CA TYR A 96 0.61 5.77 -1.91
C TYR A 96 0.59 5.87 -0.39
N SER A 97 1.65 6.37 0.22
CA SER A 97 1.72 6.36 1.69
C SER A 97 2.55 7.51 2.25
N SER A 98 2.10 8.07 3.36
CA SER A 98 2.98 8.77 4.28
C SER A 98 3.87 7.76 5.02
N LEU A 99 5.07 8.17 5.43
CA LEU A 99 6.00 7.28 6.12
C LEU A 99 5.37 6.47 7.29
N PRO A 100 4.56 7.06 8.19
CA PRO A 100 3.96 6.32 9.31
C PRO A 100 2.94 5.24 8.90
N ALA A 101 2.42 5.31 7.67
CA ALA A 101 1.40 4.42 7.15
C ALA A 101 1.95 3.34 6.20
N VAL A 102 3.25 3.35 5.87
CA VAL A 102 3.82 2.41 4.88
C VAL A 102 3.49 0.96 5.23
N GLU A 103 3.76 0.53 6.46
CA GLU A 103 3.51 -0.86 6.88
C GLU A 103 2.02 -1.23 6.85
N HIS A 104 1.12 -0.28 7.15
CA HIS A 104 -0.32 -0.49 6.99
C HIS A 104 -0.66 -0.76 5.52
N GLU A 105 -0.18 0.09 4.61
CA GLU A 105 -0.47 -0.05 3.18
C GLU A 105 0.19 -1.28 2.53
N LEU A 106 1.34 -1.71 3.05
CA LEU A 106 1.99 -2.94 2.60
C LEU A 106 1.12 -4.16 2.90
N VAL A 107 0.41 -4.22 4.03
CA VAL A 107 -0.52 -5.32 4.30
C VAL A 107 -1.66 -5.37 3.27
N HIS A 108 -2.18 -4.21 2.85
CA HIS A 108 -3.18 -4.17 1.77
C HIS A 108 -2.60 -4.70 0.45
N ALA A 109 -1.33 -4.41 0.16
CA ALA A 109 -0.66 -4.89 -1.06
C ALA A 109 -0.43 -6.41 -1.02
N ILE A 110 0.01 -6.94 0.11
CA ILE A 110 0.21 -8.38 0.34
C ILE A 110 -1.12 -9.14 0.22
N THR A 111 -2.19 -8.58 0.78
CA THR A 111 -3.52 -9.18 0.77
C THR A 111 -4.37 -8.80 -0.45
N ALA A 112 -3.76 -8.15 -1.46
CA ALA A 112 -4.48 -7.57 -2.60
C ALA A 112 -5.26 -8.59 -3.44
N ASP A 113 -4.89 -9.87 -3.40
CA ASP A 113 -5.55 -10.97 -4.13
C ASP A 113 -6.44 -11.86 -3.27
N LEU A 114 -6.57 -11.59 -1.96
CA LEU A 114 -7.49 -12.35 -1.11
C LEU A 114 -8.93 -12.23 -1.62
N PRO A 115 -9.71 -13.34 -1.70
CA PRO A 115 -11.04 -13.31 -2.29
C PRO A 115 -12.03 -12.46 -1.47
N ASN A 116 -11.81 -12.33 -0.16
CA ASN A 116 -12.62 -11.46 0.68
C ASN A 116 -12.12 -10.01 0.59
N LYS A 117 -12.96 -9.13 0.03
CA LYS A 117 -12.67 -7.69 -0.12
C LYS A 117 -13.43 -6.82 0.87
N ASP A 118 -14.00 -7.41 1.92
CA ASP A 118 -14.66 -6.67 2.99
C ASP A 118 -13.71 -5.65 3.62
N ALA A 119 -14.14 -4.39 3.68
CA ALA A 119 -13.30 -3.29 4.16
C ALA A 119 -12.92 -3.48 5.64
N PHE A 120 -13.85 -3.97 6.47
CA PHE A 120 -13.57 -4.19 7.89
C PHE A 120 -12.48 -5.26 8.08
N LEU A 121 -12.55 -6.36 7.33
CA LEU A 121 -11.49 -7.37 7.34
C LEU A 121 -10.16 -6.82 6.79
N SER A 122 -10.18 -6.11 5.67
CA SER A 122 -8.97 -5.56 5.03
C SER A 122 -8.23 -4.60 5.98
N GLU A 123 -8.94 -3.63 6.55
CA GLU A 123 -8.38 -2.68 7.53
C GLU A 123 -7.97 -3.39 8.83
N GLY A 124 -8.75 -4.37 9.27
CA GLY A 124 -8.45 -5.16 10.46
C GLY A 124 -7.15 -5.95 10.34
N LEU A 125 -6.89 -6.56 9.17
CA LEU A 125 -5.62 -7.22 8.88
C LEU A 125 -4.47 -6.21 8.85
N ALA A 126 -4.68 -5.06 8.20
CA ALA A 126 -3.68 -4.00 8.12
C ALA A 126 -3.29 -3.45 9.49
N GLU A 127 -4.22 -3.26 10.41
CA GLU A 127 -3.89 -2.79 11.77
C GLU A 127 -3.33 -3.90 12.67
N ALA A 128 -3.86 -5.13 12.60
CA ALA A 128 -3.42 -6.22 13.47
C ALA A 128 -1.98 -6.69 13.17
N SER A 129 -1.53 -6.53 11.93
CA SER A 129 -0.22 -7.03 11.48
C SER A 129 0.94 -6.05 11.72
N ARG A 130 0.67 -4.83 12.19
CA ARG A 130 1.68 -3.78 12.48
C ARG A 130 2.39 -3.94 13.83
N THR A 131 2.39 -5.15 14.38
CA THR A 131 2.83 -5.42 15.76
C THR A 131 4.27 -5.92 15.84
#